data_AF-A0A8B7U6R9-F1
#
_entry.id   AF-A0A8B7U6R9-F1
#
_cell.length_a   1.000
_cell.length_b   1.000
_cell.length_c   1.000
_cell.angle_alpha   90.00
_cell.angle_beta   90.00
_cell.angle_gamma   90.00
#
_symmetry.space_group_name_H-M   'P 1'
#
loop_
_entity.id
_entity.type
_entity.pdbx_description
1 polymer ?
#
loop_
_entity_poly.entity_id
_entity_poly.type
_entity_poly.pdbx_seq_one_letter_code
_entity_poly.pdbx_strand_id
1 'polypeptide(L)'
;MAAGVDCGDPARVRQHVFLLPEHLKDASKKMKSGLMFVKLVNPCSGEGALYLFDMCLQQLFEIKVFKEKHHSWFINQSVQSGGLLHFATPVDPLFLLLHYLTKAGKE
;
A
#
# COMPACT_ATOMS: atom_id res chain seq x y z
N MET A 1 32.53 18.55 25.62
CA MET A 1 31.11 18.20 25.79
C MET A 1 30.31 19.18 24.94
N ALA A 2 29.79 18.75 23.79
CA ALA A 2 28.91 19.58 22.99
C ALA A 2 27.48 19.34 23.49
N ALA A 3 26.86 20.40 24.02
CA ALA A 3 25.50 20.37 24.54
C ALA A 3 24.54 19.88 23.46
N GLY A 4 23.72 18.90 23.82
CA GLY A 4 22.64 18.41 22.99
C GLY A 4 21.68 19.55 22.70
N VAL A 5 21.62 19.96 21.43
CA VAL A 5 20.48 20.69 20.91
C VAL A 5 19.37 19.64 20.78
N ASP A 6 18.46 19.65 21.75
CA ASP A 6 17.17 18.98 21.65
C ASP A 6 16.35 19.73 20.59
N CYS A 7 16.64 19.44 19.33
CA CYS A 7 15.80 19.84 18.20
C CYS A 7 14.53 19.01 18.30
N GLY A 8 13.47 19.59 18.83
CA GLY A 8 12.13 19.01 18.79
C GLY A 8 11.84 18.47 17.40
N ASP A 9 11.63 17.15 17.31
CA ASP A 9 11.47 16.41 16.07
C ASP A 9 10.26 16.98 15.31
N PRO A 10 10.44 17.72 14.20
CA PRO A 10 9.32 18.09 13.37
C PRO A 10 8.80 16.78 12.80
N ALA A 11 7.60 16.36 13.22
CA ALA A 11 6.98 15.08 12.87
C ALA A 11 7.38 14.66 11.44
N ARG A 12 8.37 13.76 11.33
CA ARG A 12 9.00 13.44 10.06
C ARG A 12 7.92 12.93 9.12
N VAL A 13 7.65 13.67 8.05
CA VAL A 13 6.71 13.25 7.01
C VAL A 13 7.23 11.94 6.43
N ARG A 14 6.49 10.86 6.68
CA ARG A 14 6.86 9.53 6.21
C ARG A 14 6.59 9.41 4.71
N GLN A 15 7.61 9.10 3.95
CA GLN A 15 7.52 8.83 2.52
C GLN A 15 7.32 7.33 2.30
N HIS A 16 6.50 6.99 1.30
CA HIS A 16 6.22 5.61 0.90
C HIS A 16 6.65 5.40 -0.55
N VAL A 17 7.49 4.39 -0.78
CA VAL A 17 7.93 4.00 -2.13
C VAL A 17 7.02 2.89 -2.64
N PHE A 18 6.41 3.11 -3.81
CA PHE A 18 5.50 2.18 -4.47
C PHE A 18 6.00 1.80 -5.87
N LEU A 19 5.89 0.52 -6.21
CA LEU A 19 5.94 0.01 -7.58
C LEU A 19 4.52 -0.26 -8.06
N LEU A 20 4.10 0.52 -9.06
CA LEU A 20 2.76 0.50 -9.63
C LEU A 20 2.83 0.11 -11.12
N PRO A 21 1.85 -0.64 -11.63
CA PRO A 21 1.69 -0.84 -13.07
C PRO A 21 1.60 0.49 -13.83
N GLU A 22 2.22 0.55 -15.01
CA GLU A 22 2.36 1.80 -15.76
C GLU A 22 1.02 2.42 -16.19
N HIS A 23 0.04 1.59 -16.53
CA HIS A 23 -1.29 2.03 -16.99
C HIS A 23 -2.09 2.76 -15.91
N LEU A 24 -1.75 2.59 -14.62
CA LEU A 24 -2.42 3.31 -13.53
C LEU A 24 -2.17 4.83 -13.57
N LYS A 25 -1.08 5.27 -14.25
CA LYS A 25 -0.82 6.70 -14.48
C LYS A 25 -1.94 7.36 -15.27
N ASP A 26 -2.59 6.62 -16.16
CA ASP A 26 -3.67 7.14 -17.01
C ASP A 26 -5.05 6.96 -16.37
N ALA A 27 -5.22 5.95 -15.52
CA ALA A 27 -6.42 5.77 -14.71
C ALA A 27 -6.71 7.00 -13.84
N SER A 28 -5.67 7.57 -13.21
CA SER A 28 -5.80 8.79 -12.42
C SER A 28 -6.14 10.04 -13.24
N LYS A 29 -5.93 10.04 -14.57
CA LYS A 29 -6.23 11.20 -15.43
C LYS A 29 -7.67 11.19 -15.93
N LYS A 30 -8.25 10.00 -16.13
CA LYS A 30 -9.62 9.84 -16.64
C LYS A 30 -10.68 10.34 -15.65
N MET A 31 -10.42 10.21 -14.35
CA MET A 31 -11.31 10.68 -13.30
C MET A 31 -10.50 11.28 -12.17
N LYS A 32 -10.89 12.47 -11.69
CA LYS A 32 -10.36 13.02 -10.44
C LYS A 32 -10.62 11.98 -9.34
N SER A 33 -9.55 11.43 -8.76
CA SER A 33 -9.55 10.32 -7.78
C SER A 33 -10.06 8.95 -8.27
N GLY A 34 -9.67 8.51 -9.47
CA GLY A 34 -9.96 7.16 -9.97
C GLY A 34 -9.30 6.01 -9.18
N LEU A 35 -8.26 6.29 -8.39
CA LEU A 35 -7.52 5.30 -7.60
C LEU A 35 -7.74 5.52 -6.10
N MET A 36 -8.11 4.47 -5.38
CA MET A 36 -8.38 4.53 -3.95
C MET A 36 -7.74 3.38 -3.19
N PHE A 37 -7.12 3.69 -2.06
CA PHE A 37 -6.68 2.68 -1.11
C PHE A 37 -7.85 2.26 -0.23
N VAL A 38 -8.10 0.96 -0.15
CA VAL A 38 -9.18 0.37 0.64
C VAL A 38 -8.63 -0.73 1.54
N LYS A 39 -9.17 -0.84 2.76
CA LYS A 39 -8.84 -1.92 3.68
C LYS A 39 -9.91 -3.01 3.53
N LEU A 40 -9.53 -4.19 3.05
CA LEU A 40 -10.39 -5.36 2.89
C LEU A 40 -9.82 -6.53 3.70
N VAL A 41 -10.57 -7.63 3.76
CA VAL A 41 -10.11 -8.86 4.40
C VAL A 41 -9.10 -9.60 3.52
N ASN A 42 -8.04 -10.13 4.11
CA ASN A 42 -7.17 -11.10 3.46
C ASN A 42 -7.91 -12.44 3.38
N PRO A 43 -8.19 -12.99 2.17
CA PRO A 43 -8.94 -14.23 2.02
C PRO A 43 -8.37 -15.42 2.80
N CYS A 44 -7.05 -15.49 2.97
CA CYS A 44 -6.35 -16.61 3.60
C CYS A 44 -6.31 -16.49 5.13
N SER A 45 -6.00 -15.32 5.68
CA SER A 45 -5.84 -15.13 7.13
C SER A 45 -7.08 -14.57 7.83
N GLY A 46 -8.00 -13.93 7.11
CA GLY A 46 -9.13 -13.22 7.70
C GLY A 46 -8.77 -11.87 8.33
N GLU A 47 -7.50 -11.45 8.28
CA GLU A 47 -7.06 -10.16 8.82
C GLU A 47 -7.25 -9.02 7.83
N GLY A 48 -7.27 -7.77 8.31
CA GLY A 48 -7.40 -6.61 7.43
C GLY A 48 -6.11 -6.33 6.64
N ALA A 49 -6.18 -6.42 5.32
CA ALA A 49 -5.11 -6.09 4.38
C ALA A 49 -5.44 -4.85 3.53
N LEU A 50 -4.40 -4.20 3.01
CA LEU A 50 -4.53 -3.00 2.18
C LEU A 50 -4.59 -3.39 0.70
N TYR A 51 -5.56 -2.82 -0.01
CA TYR A 51 -5.75 -2.99 -1.45
C TYR A 51 -5.81 -1.61 -2.11
N LEU A 52 -5.46 -1.58 -3.39
CA LEU A 52 -5.64 -0.43 -4.27
C LEU A 52 -6.70 -0.79 -5.30
N PHE A 53 -7.74 0.03 -5.39
CA PHE A 53 -8.85 -0.15 -6.30
C PHE A 53 -8.85 0.94 -7.37
N ASP A 54 -8.91 0.51 -8.63
CA ASP A 54 -9.11 1.36 -9.79
C ASP A 54 -10.59 1.39 -10.14
N MET A 55 -11.24 2.53 -9.86
CA MET A 55 -12.65 2.76 -10.14
C MET A 55 -12.93 2.85 -11.65
N CYS A 56 -11.96 3.25 -12.46
CA CYS A 56 -12.15 3.45 -13.90
C CYS A 56 -12.16 2.12 -14.65
N LEU A 57 -11.22 1.22 -14.31
CA LEU A 57 -11.09 -0.10 -14.94
C LEU A 57 -11.71 -1.23 -14.11
N GLN A 58 -12.24 -0.91 -12.92
CA GLN A 58 -12.76 -1.88 -11.96
C GLN A 58 -11.75 -2.99 -11.61
N GLN A 59 -10.46 -2.62 -11.55
CA GLN A 59 -9.36 -3.53 -11.24
C GLN A 59 -8.96 -3.41 -9.77
N LEU A 60 -8.64 -4.55 -9.17
CA LEU A 60 -8.19 -4.63 -7.79
C LEU A 60 -6.74 -5.09 -7.71
N PHE A 61 -5.97 -4.42 -6.86
CA PHE A 61 -4.56 -4.71 -6.62
C PHE A 61 -4.35 -4.95 -5.12
N GLU A 62 -3.69 -6.04 -4.76
CA GLU A 62 -3.21 -6.28 -3.42
C GLU A 62 -1.94 -5.45 -3.18
N ILE A 63 -1.83 -4.79 -2.04
CA ILE A 63 -0.60 -4.10 -1.64
C ILE A 63 0.27 -5.05 -0.83
N LYS A 64 1.39 -5.50 -1.43
CA LYS A 64 2.42 -6.27 -0.72
C LYS A 64 3.57 -5.35 -0.33
N VAL A 65 4.20 -5.62 0.82
CA VAL A 65 5.31 -4.82 1.33
C VAL A 65 6.53 -5.71 1.46
N PHE A 66 7.59 -5.36 0.73
CA PHE A 66 8.92 -5.88 0.97
C PHE A 66 9.56 -5.13 2.14
N LYS A 67 10.04 -5.90 3.12
CA LYS A 67 10.67 -5.40 4.33
C LYS A 67 11.82 -6.31 4.70
N GLU A 68 13.01 -5.74 4.73
CA GLU A 68 14.25 -6.41 5.12
C GLU A 68 14.98 -5.61 6.22
N LYS A 69 15.80 -6.29 7.03
CA LYS A 69 16.52 -5.66 8.14
C LYS A 69 17.67 -4.81 7.62
N HIS A 70 17.89 -3.65 8.24
CA HIS A 70 19.02 -2.74 7.93
C HIS A 70 18.96 -2.07 6.54
N HIS A 71 17.76 -1.78 6.03
CA HIS A 71 17.58 -1.02 4.78
C HIS A 71 17.02 0.40 5.03
N SER A 72 17.42 1.34 4.17
CA SER A 72 16.92 2.72 4.11
C SER A 72 16.89 3.20 2.66
N TRP A 73 16.03 4.17 2.37
CA TRP A 73 15.96 4.82 1.07
C TRP A 73 16.62 6.19 1.11
N PHE A 74 17.41 6.51 0.08
CA PHE A 74 17.76 7.88 -0.26
C PHE A 74 16.82 8.35 -1.37
N ILE A 75 15.96 9.31 -1.03
CA ILE A 75 14.95 9.86 -1.94
C ILE A 75 15.34 11.32 -2.17
N ASN A 76 15.99 11.59 -3.31
CA ASN A 76 16.54 12.90 -3.64
C ASN A 76 17.46 13.44 -2.51
N GLN A 77 17.04 14.51 -1.84
CA GLN A 77 17.77 15.16 -0.73
C GLN A 77 17.26 14.73 0.66
N SER A 78 16.49 13.64 0.73
CA SER A 78 15.87 13.14 1.98
C SER A 78 16.20 11.66 2.21
N VAL A 79 16.20 11.25 3.48
CA VAL A 79 16.44 9.87 3.89
C VAL A 79 15.19 9.31 4.55
N GLN A 80 14.66 8.22 4.00
CA GLN A 80 13.53 7.50 4.56
C GLN A 80 14.01 6.19 5.21
N SER A 81 13.83 6.09 6.52
CA SER A 81 14.17 4.90 7.29
C SER A 81 13.24 3.73 7.00
N GLY A 82 13.75 2.51 7.17
CA GLY A 82 12.99 1.25 7.14
C GLY A 82 13.01 0.52 5.80
N GLY A 83 13.44 1.17 4.71
CA GLY A 83 13.69 0.50 3.43
C GLY A 83 12.46 -0.21 2.83
N LEU A 84 11.25 0.18 3.24
CA LEU A 84 10.02 -0.49 2.80
C LEU A 84 9.75 -0.20 1.33
N LEU A 85 9.43 -1.25 0.57
CA LEU A 85 9.02 -1.14 -0.82
C LEU A 85 7.64 -1.78 -0.99
N HIS A 86 6.69 -0.98 -1.46
CA HIS A 86 5.30 -1.41 -1.62
C HIS A 86 5.06 -1.81 -3.08
N PHE A 87 4.34 -2.89 -3.32
CA PHE A 87 4.01 -3.41 -4.64
C PHE A 87 2.50 -3.43 -4.78
N ALA A 88 1.97 -2.87 -5.87
CA ALA A 88 0.57 -3.04 -6.25
C ALA A 88 0.48 -4.20 -7.24
N THR A 89 0.20 -5.40 -6.75
CA THR A 89 0.09 -6.61 -7.58
C THR A 89 -1.38 -6.89 -7.90
N PRO A 90 -1.75 -7.14 -9.17
CA PRO A 90 -3.13 -7.44 -9.53
C PRO A 90 -3.58 -8.72 -8.81
N VAL A 91 -4.81 -8.72 -8.29
CA VAL A 91 -5.41 -9.86 -7.60
C VAL A 91 -6.74 -10.20 -8.25
N ASP A 92 -7.07 -11.49 -8.34
CA ASP A 92 -8.37 -11.93 -8.81
C ASP A 92 -9.43 -11.67 -7.70
N PRO A 93 -10.46 -10.84 -7.97
CA PRO A 93 -11.53 -10.57 -7.00
C PRO A 93 -12.29 -11.82 -6.54
N LEU A 94 -12.24 -12.92 -7.31
CA LEU A 94 -12.88 -14.18 -6.95
C LEU A 94 -12.40 -14.71 -5.60
N PHE A 95 -11.12 -14.51 -5.24
CA PHE A 95 -10.59 -14.92 -3.93
C PHE A 95 -11.27 -14.20 -2.76
N LEU A 96 -11.60 -12.92 -2.92
CA LEU A 96 -12.35 -12.17 -1.91
C LEU A 96 -13.79 -12.65 -1.82
N LEU A 97 -14.44 -12.87 -2.96
CA LEU A 97 -15.81 -13.35 -2.99
C LEU A 97 -15.93 -14.74 -2.35
N LEU A 98 -15.02 -15.65 -2.66
CA LEU A 98 -14.96 -16.99 -2.07
C LEU A 98 -14.84 -16.94 -0.54
N HIS A 99 -14.06 -16.00 0.00
CA HIS A 99 -13.96 -15.80 1.45
C HIS A 99 -15.34 -15.46 2.06
N TYR A 100 -16.09 -14.53 1.46
CA TYR A 100 -17.42 -14.17 1.95
C TYR A 100 -18.46 -15.29 1.77
N LEU A 101 -18.43 -16.01 0.64
CA LEU A 101 -19.33 -17.15 0.40
C LEU A 101 -19.08 -18.27 1.41
N THR A 102 -17.81 -18.58 1.67
CA THR A 102 -17.43 -19.60 2.67
C THR A 102 -17.83 -19.16 4.08
N LYS A 103 -17.76 -17.86 4.37
CA LYS A 103 -18.20 -17.32 5.65
C LYS A 103 -19.72 -17.41 5.81
N ALA A 104 -20.48 -17.04 4.78
CA ALA A 104 -21.94 -17.08 4.80
C ALA A 104 -22.50 -18.52 4.85
N GLY A 105 -21.85 -19.49 4.20
CA GLY A 105 -22.27 -20.90 4.25
C GLY A 105 -21.93 -21.64 5.55
N LYS A 106 -21.21 -20.99 6.48
CA LYS A 106 -20.91 -21.51 7.82
C LYS A 106 -21.85 -20.95 8.90
N GLU A 107 -22.66 -19.95 8.55
CA GLU A 107 -23.82 -19.49 9.33
C GLU A 107 -25.06 -20.30 8.97
#